data_AF-A0A522GYQ5-F1
#
_entry.id   AF-A0A522GYQ5-F1
#
_cell.length_a   1.000
_cell.length_b   1.000
_cell.length_c   1.000
_cell.angle_alpha   90.00
_cell.angle_beta   90.00
_cell.angle_gamma   90.00
#
_symmetry.space_group_name_H-M   'P 1'
#
loop_
_entity.id
_entity.type
_entity.pdbx_description
1 polymer ?
#
loop_
_entity_poly.entity_id
_entity_poly.type
_entity_poly.pdbx_seq_one_letter_code
_entity_poly.pdbx_strand_id
1 'polypeptide(L)'
;MKLRDFHIGLEFFASAGFRWRCTDTGSRTVLAIRLTGRTSEWLAGPPYIVDEVVFDEREMERCYLTQEDAILAAKRAHESSGHPGYSSEAIGIMAETEFGEETGRYPNPGALRFDRRRADGEILHPYAARRDGQDWRVLVHLPFLSGFEDVPEADFISMPIASEEDVRARALRVTKVDPRP
;
A
#
# COMPACT_ATOMS: atom_id res chain seq x y z
N MET A 1 8.13 6.91 11.38
CA MET A 1 8.27 6.97 12.86
C MET A 1 8.16 5.57 13.46
N LYS A 2 8.54 5.36 14.73
CA LYS A 2 8.38 4.11 15.48
C LYS A 2 7.32 4.29 16.57
N LEU A 3 6.70 3.20 17.03
CA LEU A 3 5.58 3.22 17.99
C LEU A 3 5.86 4.10 19.22
N ARG A 4 7.06 3.99 19.80
CA ARG A 4 7.48 4.76 20.99
C ARG A 4 7.55 6.28 20.78
N ASP A 5 7.57 6.73 19.52
CA ASP A 5 7.61 8.15 19.18
C ASP A 5 6.21 8.77 19.27
N PHE A 6 5.16 7.94 19.31
CA PHE A 6 3.77 8.39 19.39
C PHE A 6 3.31 8.56 20.84
N HIS A 7 2.50 9.59 21.07
CA HIS A 7 1.75 9.82 22.29
C HIS A 7 0.46 10.56 21.95
N ILE A 8 -0.57 10.43 22.80
CA ILE A 8 -1.84 11.13 22.61
C ILE A 8 -1.59 12.64 22.45
N GLY A 9 -2.24 13.25 21.46
CA GLY A 9 -2.08 14.65 21.09
C GLY A 9 -0.95 14.95 20.11
N LEU A 10 -0.05 14.00 19.83
CA LEU A 10 1.01 14.21 18.84
C LEU A 10 0.42 14.44 17.46
N GLU A 11 0.80 15.54 16.81
CA GLU A 11 0.52 15.77 15.40
C GLU A 11 1.65 15.26 14.52
N PHE A 12 1.30 14.59 13.43
CA PHE A 12 2.25 14.01 12.49
C PHE A 12 1.70 14.03 11.06
N PHE A 13 2.57 13.77 10.08
CA PHE A 13 2.24 13.64 8.68
C PHE A 13 2.34 12.18 8.25
N ALA A 14 1.39 11.70 7.46
CA ALA A 14 1.41 10.33 6.93
C ALA A 14 1.48 10.34 5.39
N SER A 15 1.34 9.14 4.80
CA SER A 15 1.20 8.94 3.35
C SER A 15 0.27 9.97 2.71
N ALA A 16 0.63 10.46 1.51
CA ALA A 16 -0.02 11.56 0.80
C ALA A 16 0.04 12.94 1.47
N GLY A 17 0.87 13.13 2.51
CA GLY A 17 1.16 14.44 3.11
C GLY A 17 0.03 14.97 4.00
N PHE A 18 -0.93 14.13 4.38
CA PHE A 18 -2.00 14.53 5.27
C PHE A 18 -1.53 14.62 6.71
N ARG A 19 -2.04 15.63 7.43
CA ARG A 19 -1.77 15.84 8.86
C ARG A 19 -2.78 15.07 9.72
N TRP A 20 -2.27 14.43 10.77
CA TRP A 20 -3.00 13.58 11.69
C TRP A 20 -2.69 13.97 13.13
N ARG A 21 -3.58 13.62 14.06
CA ARG A 21 -3.36 13.72 15.49
C ARG A 21 -3.59 12.37 16.15
N CYS A 22 -2.59 11.88 16.86
CA CYS A 22 -2.67 10.66 17.66
C CYS A 22 -3.73 10.83 18.76
N THR A 23 -4.66 9.88 18.86
CA THR A 23 -5.73 9.86 19.86
C THR A 23 -5.60 8.71 20.84
N ASP A 24 -4.92 7.63 20.44
CA ASP A 24 -4.56 6.51 21.32
C ASP A 24 -3.27 5.81 20.87
N THR A 25 -2.55 5.20 21.81
CA THR A 25 -1.34 4.40 21.53
C THR A 25 -1.49 3.00 22.11
N GLY A 26 -1.62 2.02 21.22
CA GLY A 26 -1.67 0.61 21.58
C GLY A 26 -0.28 -0.01 21.74
N SER A 27 -0.25 -1.34 21.88
CA SER A 27 1.00 -2.11 22.00
C SER A 27 1.71 -2.34 20.66
N ARG A 28 1.00 -2.17 19.53
CA ARG A 28 1.50 -2.40 18.17
C ARG A 28 1.03 -1.37 17.15
N THR A 29 -0.05 -0.66 17.46
CA THR A 29 -0.74 0.26 16.54
C THR A 29 -0.99 1.59 17.24
N VAL A 30 -1.30 2.60 16.43
CA VAL A 30 -1.74 3.92 16.89
C VAL A 30 -3.12 4.21 16.32
N LEU A 31 -3.99 4.87 17.08
CA LEU A 31 -5.21 5.49 16.53
C LEU A 31 -4.96 6.98 16.31
N ALA A 32 -5.45 7.51 15.19
CA ALA A 32 -5.35 8.92 14.91
C ALA A 32 -6.55 9.45 14.11
N ILE A 33 -6.84 10.72 14.33
CA ILE A 33 -7.82 11.48 13.55
C ILE A 33 -7.12 12.35 12.52
N ARG A 34 -7.74 12.49 11.34
CA ARG A 34 -7.19 13.35 10.29
C ARG A 34 -7.54 14.81 10.56
N LEU A 35 -6.54 15.68 10.54
CA LEU A 35 -6.71 17.13 10.66
C LEU A 35 -7.06 17.72 9.28
N THR A 36 -8.23 17.35 8.76
CA THR A 36 -8.85 18.06 7.62
C THR A 36 -9.30 19.44 8.10
N GLY A 37 -9.23 20.49 7.26
CA GLY A 37 -9.49 21.92 7.59
C GLY A 37 -10.89 22.25 8.12
N ARG A 38 -11.31 21.53 9.15
CA ARG A 38 -12.54 21.63 9.91
C ARG A 38 -12.28 22.47 11.15
N THR A 39 -13.36 22.95 11.74
CA THR A 39 -13.31 23.72 12.98
C THR A 39 -12.97 22.84 14.17
N SER A 40 -12.61 23.45 15.30
CA SER A 40 -12.14 22.73 16.49
C SER A 40 -13.17 21.76 17.09
N GLU A 41 -14.45 22.05 16.91
CA GLU A 41 -15.57 21.27 17.45
C GLU A 41 -15.68 19.89 16.77
N TRP A 42 -15.31 19.78 15.49
CA TRP A 42 -15.27 18.50 14.76
C TRP A 42 -14.16 17.57 15.24
N LEU A 43 -13.12 18.14 15.84
CA LEU A 43 -11.92 17.45 16.30
C LEU A 43 -11.89 17.29 17.82
N ALA A 44 -12.94 17.75 18.50
CA ALA A 44 -13.12 17.59 19.92
C ALA A 44 -13.58 16.16 20.23
N GLY A 45 -13.14 15.64 21.38
CA GLY A 45 -13.42 14.30 21.85
C GLY A 45 -12.62 14.00 23.11
N PRO A 46 -12.74 12.78 23.67
CA PRO A 46 -13.63 11.70 23.22
C PRO A 46 -15.12 11.92 23.59
N PRO A 47 -16.08 11.30 22.86
CA PRO A 47 -15.90 10.60 21.59
C PRO A 47 -15.64 11.59 20.45
N TYR A 48 -14.81 11.21 19.48
CA TYR A 48 -14.53 12.03 18.30
C TYR A 48 -15.66 11.92 17.28
N ILE A 49 -16.01 13.06 16.64
CA ILE A 49 -17.01 13.10 15.55
C ILE A 49 -16.41 12.56 14.24
N VAL A 50 -15.12 12.76 14.03
CA VAL A 50 -14.38 12.24 12.88
C VAL A 50 -13.88 10.82 13.14
N ASP A 51 -13.77 10.04 12.07
CA ASP A 51 -13.28 8.66 12.16
C ASP A 51 -11.84 8.62 12.69
N GLU A 52 -11.64 7.74 13.67
CA GLU A 52 -10.31 7.32 14.11
C GLU A 52 -9.81 6.22 13.18
N VAL A 53 -8.60 6.38 12.67
CA VAL A 53 -7.96 5.44 11.75
C VAL A 53 -6.81 4.74 12.46
N VAL A 54 -6.72 3.43 12.24
CA VAL A 54 -5.63 2.59 12.74
C VAL A 54 -4.40 2.79 11.86
N PHE A 55 -3.26 3.05 12.50
CA PHE A 55 -1.94 3.03 11.91
C PHE A 55 -1.20 1.79 12.41
N ASP A 56 -0.96 0.83 11.51
CA ASP A 56 -0.13 -0.34 11.80
C ASP A 56 1.37 -0.06 11.68
N GLU A 57 2.20 -1.09 11.89
CA GLU A 57 3.66 -0.95 11.89
C GLU A 57 4.21 -0.39 10.56
N ARG A 58 3.60 -0.75 9.43
CA ARG A 58 4.03 -0.27 8.10
C ARG A 58 3.58 1.16 7.85
N GLU A 59 2.39 1.51 8.33
CA GLU A 59 1.87 2.87 8.22
C GLU A 59 2.65 3.84 9.09
N MET A 60 2.97 3.44 10.34
CA MET A 60 3.79 4.23 11.25
C MET A 60 5.19 4.51 10.70
N GLU A 61 5.80 3.56 9.99
CA GLU A 61 7.10 3.75 9.34
C GLU A 61 7.07 4.87 8.29
N ARG A 62 5.90 5.09 7.68
CA ARG A 62 5.64 6.16 6.70
C ARG A 62 5.05 7.42 7.34
N CYS A 63 5.14 7.56 8.66
CA CYS A 63 4.80 8.79 9.37
C CYS A 63 6.04 9.64 9.64
N TYR A 64 5.85 10.95 9.65
CA TYR A 64 6.89 11.97 9.78
C TYR A 64 6.43 13.08 10.74
N LEU A 65 7.36 13.64 11.50
CA LEU A 65 7.04 14.75 12.43
C LEU A 65 6.78 16.05 11.68
N THR A 66 7.47 16.27 10.56
CA THR A 66 7.36 17.49 9.77
C THR A 66 6.91 17.20 8.35
N GLN A 67 6.29 18.19 7.73
CA GLN A 67 5.93 18.13 6.31
C GLN A 67 7.18 18.05 5.42
N GLU A 68 8.27 18.71 5.82
CA GLU A 68 9.55 18.67 5.10
C GLU A 68 10.13 17.26 5.06
N ASP A 69 10.15 16.56 6.20
CA ASP A 69 10.60 15.17 6.27
C ASP A 69 9.74 14.26 5.37
N ALA A 70 8.42 14.48 5.36
CA ALA A 70 7.51 13.74 4.49
C ALA A 70 7.81 13.98 3.00
N ILE A 71 8.09 15.23 2.61
CA ILE A 71 8.44 15.60 1.24
C ILE A 71 9.78 14.97 0.84
N LEU A 72 10.80 15.08 1.71
CA LEU A 72 12.11 14.50 1.46
C LEU A 72 12.04 12.98 1.34
N ALA A 73 11.26 12.32 2.19
CA ALA A 73 11.08 10.88 2.13
C ALA A 73 10.33 10.45 0.87
N ALA A 74 9.29 11.18 0.45
CA ALA A 74 8.60 10.94 -0.82
C ALA A 74 9.55 11.08 -2.02
N LYS A 75 10.40 12.12 -2.02
CA LYS A 75 11.43 12.32 -3.06
C LYS A 75 12.42 11.14 -3.09
N ARG A 76 12.97 10.75 -1.93
CA ARG A 76 13.89 9.61 -1.84
C ARG A 76 13.24 8.32 -2.32
N ALA A 77 12.01 8.05 -1.88
CA ALA A 77 11.25 6.89 -2.31
C ALA A 77 11.05 6.88 -3.83
N HIS A 78 10.75 8.03 -4.44
CA HIS A 78 10.64 8.14 -5.90
C HIS A 78 11.98 7.85 -6.59
N GLU A 79 13.09 8.37 -6.08
CA GLU A 79 14.43 8.14 -6.62
C GLU A 79 14.91 6.68 -6.44
N SER A 80 14.42 5.97 -5.41
CA SER A 80 14.93 4.65 -5.02
C SER A 80 13.95 3.49 -5.15
N SER A 81 12.70 3.68 -5.59
CA SER A 81 11.66 2.65 -5.52
C SER A 81 12.01 1.40 -6.34
N GLY A 82 12.78 1.55 -7.42
CA GLY A 82 13.04 0.49 -8.39
C GLY A 82 11.78 0.02 -9.14
N HIS A 83 10.60 0.53 -8.78
CA HIS A 83 9.33 0.14 -9.39
C HIS A 83 9.17 0.86 -10.73
N PRO A 84 8.83 0.17 -11.83
CA PRO A 84 8.72 0.75 -13.17
C PRO A 84 7.50 1.67 -13.36
N GLY A 85 6.79 2.01 -12.29
CA GLY A 85 5.43 2.56 -12.34
C GLY A 85 4.42 1.60 -12.98
N TYR A 86 3.25 2.14 -13.33
CA TYR A 86 2.22 1.44 -14.11
C TYR A 86 1.99 2.21 -15.40
N SER A 87 1.82 1.51 -16.52
CA SER A 87 1.40 2.16 -17.77
C SER A 87 -0.04 2.64 -17.66
N SER A 88 -0.41 3.64 -18.47
CA SER A 88 -1.79 4.11 -18.55
C SER A 88 -2.76 2.99 -18.98
N GLU A 89 -2.31 2.11 -19.87
CA GLU A 89 -3.05 0.93 -20.29
C GLU A 89 -3.29 -0.02 -19.12
N ALA A 90 -2.25 -0.30 -18.33
CA ALA A 90 -2.39 -1.19 -17.18
C ALA A 90 -3.36 -0.59 -16.14
N ILE A 91 -3.28 0.71 -15.88
CA ILE A 91 -4.22 1.42 -15.00
C ILE A 91 -5.65 1.30 -15.51
N GLY A 92 -5.87 1.46 -16.82
CA GLY A 92 -7.19 1.32 -17.44
C GLY A 92 -7.79 -0.08 -17.21
N ILE A 93 -7.01 -1.12 -17.49
CA ILE A 93 -7.42 -2.52 -17.29
C ILE A 93 -7.75 -2.79 -15.82
N MET A 94 -6.88 -2.37 -14.90
CA MET A 94 -7.09 -2.58 -13.47
C MET A 94 -8.36 -1.90 -12.99
N ALA A 95 -8.59 -0.64 -13.38
CA ALA A 95 -9.78 0.12 -13.01
C ALA A 95 -11.07 -0.51 -13.59
N GLU A 96 -11.09 -0.85 -14.88
CA GLU A 96 -12.25 -1.48 -15.52
C GLU A 96 -12.63 -2.80 -14.85
N THR A 97 -11.62 -3.57 -14.41
CA THR A 97 -11.83 -4.85 -13.74
C THR A 97 -12.32 -4.66 -12.30
N GLU A 98 -11.71 -3.76 -11.53
CA GLU A 98 -12.09 -3.47 -10.14
C GLU A 98 -13.55 -2.99 -10.04
N PHE A 99 -14.01 -2.18 -10.99
CA PHE A 99 -15.38 -1.66 -11.04
C PHE A 99 -16.32 -2.47 -11.95
N GLY A 100 -15.85 -3.57 -12.54
CA GLY A 100 -16.63 -4.43 -13.43
C GLY A 100 -17.59 -5.36 -12.67
N GLU A 101 -18.66 -5.80 -13.34
CA GLU A 101 -19.66 -6.71 -12.73
C GLU A 101 -19.12 -8.13 -12.46
N GLU A 102 -18.07 -8.55 -13.17
CA GLU A 102 -17.54 -9.93 -13.13
C GLU A 102 -16.59 -10.23 -11.96
N THR A 103 -16.04 -9.23 -11.29
CA THR A 103 -15.13 -9.46 -10.15
C THR A 103 -15.88 -9.90 -8.88
N GLY A 104 -17.21 -9.74 -8.86
CA GLY A 104 -18.03 -10.08 -7.72
C GLY A 104 -17.61 -9.32 -6.45
N ARG A 105 -18.42 -9.41 -5.39
CA ARG A 105 -18.03 -8.81 -4.11
C ARG A 105 -17.01 -9.71 -3.43
N TYR A 106 -15.74 -9.58 -3.84
CA TYR A 106 -14.64 -10.33 -3.25
C TYR A 106 -14.63 -10.19 -1.73
N PRO A 107 -14.71 -11.29 -0.95
CA PRO A 107 -14.92 -11.21 0.50
C PRO A 107 -13.67 -10.83 1.28
N ASN A 108 -12.47 -10.95 0.68
CA ASN A 108 -11.19 -10.87 1.38
C ASN A 108 -10.31 -9.71 0.90
N PRO A 109 -10.76 -8.44 0.98
CA PRO A 109 -10.02 -7.30 0.43
C PRO A 109 -8.60 -7.13 1.02
N GLY A 110 -8.35 -7.67 2.23
CA GLY A 110 -7.01 -7.69 2.84
C GLY A 110 -5.97 -8.49 2.04
N ALA A 111 -6.39 -9.44 1.20
CA ALA A 111 -5.48 -10.16 0.30
C ALA A 111 -4.86 -9.22 -0.74
N LEU A 112 -5.60 -8.20 -1.19
CA LEU A 112 -5.17 -7.26 -2.23
C LEU A 112 -4.32 -6.10 -1.67
N ARG A 113 -4.06 -6.08 -0.36
CA ARG A 113 -3.36 -4.96 0.30
C ARG A 113 -1.87 -4.87 -0.04
N PHE A 114 -1.25 -5.98 -0.40
CA PHE A 114 0.20 -6.07 -0.51
C PHE A 114 0.65 -6.81 -1.76
N ASP A 115 1.64 -6.23 -2.43
CA ASP A 115 2.39 -6.92 -3.46
C ASP A 115 3.05 -8.18 -2.90
N ARG A 116 3.13 -9.22 -3.72
CA ARG A 116 3.72 -10.50 -3.35
C ARG A 116 4.96 -10.79 -4.19
N ARG A 117 5.94 -11.45 -3.58
CA ARG A 117 7.13 -11.92 -4.27
C ARG A 117 6.98 -13.40 -4.60
N ARG A 118 7.06 -13.73 -5.89
CA ARG A 118 7.10 -15.12 -6.37
C ARG A 118 8.51 -15.71 -6.21
N ALA A 119 8.63 -17.04 -6.26
CA ALA A 119 9.89 -17.74 -6.05
C ALA A 119 11.00 -17.37 -7.07
N ASP A 120 10.62 -17.03 -8.30
CA ASP A 120 11.52 -16.50 -9.34
C ASP A 120 11.99 -15.06 -9.07
N GLY A 121 11.43 -14.40 -8.06
CA GLY A 121 11.69 -13.02 -7.69
C GLY A 121 10.79 -12.01 -8.40
N GLU A 122 9.81 -12.44 -9.18
CA GLU A 122 8.82 -11.55 -9.78
C GLU A 122 7.94 -10.89 -8.70
N ILE A 123 7.51 -9.66 -8.99
CA ILE A 123 6.61 -8.89 -8.12
C ILE A 123 5.20 -8.96 -8.70
N LEU A 124 4.24 -9.40 -7.89
CA LEU A 124 2.85 -9.53 -8.25
C LEU A 124 2.07 -8.42 -7.53
N HIS A 125 1.50 -7.51 -8.30
CA HIS A 125 0.63 -6.44 -7.81
C HIS A 125 -0.84 -6.88 -7.90
N PRO A 126 -1.50 -7.21 -6.78
CA PRO A 126 -2.91 -7.60 -6.81
C PRO A 126 -3.79 -6.37 -7.07
N TYR A 127 -4.75 -6.49 -7.98
CA TYR A 127 -5.68 -5.40 -8.29
C TYR A 127 -7.15 -5.80 -8.17
N ALA A 128 -7.47 -7.09 -8.31
CA ALA A 128 -8.82 -7.59 -8.18
C ALA A 128 -8.80 -9.09 -7.86
N ALA A 129 -9.98 -9.67 -7.69
CA ALA A 129 -10.15 -11.12 -7.67
C ALA A 129 -11.36 -11.49 -8.51
N ARG A 130 -11.37 -12.70 -9.08
CA ARG A 130 -12.54 -13.28 -9.72
C ARG A 130 -12.90 -14.59 -9.06
N ARG A 131 -14.17 -14.94 -9.14
CA ARG A 131 -14.66 -16.24 -8.68
C ARG A 131 -14.36 -17.31 -9.73
N ASP A 132 -13.89 -18.47 -9.29
CA ASP A 132 -13.61 -19.64 -10.12
C ASP A 132 -14.24 -20.88 -9.47
N GLY A 133 -15.48 -21.19 -9.84
CA GLY A 133 -16.27 -22.21 -9.17
C GLY A 133 -16.63 -21.83 -7.72
N GLN A 134 -16.09 -22.56 -6.75
CA GLN A 134 -16.21 -22.23 -5.31
C GLN A 134 -14.99 -21.48 -4.78
N ASP A 135 -13.91 -21.42 -5.56
CA ASP A 135 -12.65 -20.83 -5.16
C ASP A 135 -12.50 -19.41 -5.73
N TRP A 136 -11.44 -18.72 -5.28
CA TRP A 136 -11.09 -17.38 -5.74
C TRP A 136 -9.72 -17.39 -6.40
N ARG A 137 -9.59 -16.59 -7.46
CA ARG A 137 -8.31 -16.28 -8.08
C ARG A 137 -8.04 -14.80 -7.99
N VAL A 138 -6.86 -14.45 -7.49
CA VAL A 138 -6.38 -13.08 -7.41
C VAL A 138 -5.82 -12.70 -8.78
N LEU A 139 -6.33 -11.61 -9.33
CA LEU A 139 -5.84 -11.01 -10.56
C LEU A 139 -4.65 -10.12 -10.21
N VAL A 140 -3.51 -10.39 -10.85
CA VAL A 140 -2.25 -9.71 -10.56
C VAL A 140 -1.68 -9.08 -11.82
N HIS A 141 -1.19 -7.85 -11.68
CA HIS A 141 -0.34 -7.21 -12.66
C HIS A 141 1.13 -7.52 -12.32
N LEU A 142 1.97 -7.73 -13.32
CA LEU A 142 3.40 -7.97 -13.19
C LEU A 142 4.16 -6.70 -13.61
N PRO A 143 4.55 -5.79 -12.68
CA PRO A 143 5.03 -4.47 -13.04
C PRO A 143 6.26 -4.49 -13.96
N PHE A 144 7.14 -5.48 -13.80
CA PHE A 144 8.39 -5.57 -14.56
C PHE A 144 8.25 -6.27 -15.91
N LEU A 145 7.16 -7.01 -16.14
CA LEU A 145 6.87 -7.69 -17.40
C LEU A 145 5.73 -7.01 -18.17
N SER A 146 5.08 -6.02 -17.56
CA SER A 146 3.85 -5.39 -18.06
C SER A 146 2.76 -6.41 -18.41
N GLY A 147 2.74 -7.54 -17.71
CA GLY A 147 1.82 -8.65 -17.94
C GLY A 147 0.70 -8.72 -16.91
N PHE A 148 -0.28 -9.58 -17.18
CA PHE A 148 -1.37 -9.90 -16.26
C PHE A 148 -1.46 -11.41 -16.11
N GLU A 149 -1.70 -11.85 -14.88
CA GLU A 149 -1.92 -13.26 -14.56
C GLU A 149 -3.05 -13.40 -13.55
N ASP A 150 -3.59 -14.61 -13.42
CA ASP A 150 -4.42 -14.98 -12.28
C ASP A 150 -3.72 -16.07 -11.46
N VAL A 151 -3.86 -16.00 -10.14
CA VAL A 151 -3.22 -16.92 -9.21
C VAL A 151 -4.29 -17.41 -8.23
N PRO A 152 -4.36 -18.72 -7.91
CA PRO A 152 -5.25 -19.18 -6.84
C PRO A 152 -5.01 -18.39 -5.56
N GLU A 153 -6.09 -17.97 -4.87
CA GLU A 153 -5.98 -17.12 -3.67
C GLU A 153 -5.07 -17.75 -2.62
N ALA A 154 -5.23 -19.06 -2.38
CA ALA A 154 -4.43 -19.81 -1.41
C ALA A 154 -2.92 -19.72 -1.72
N ASP A 155 -2.55 -19.86 -2.99
CA ASP A 155 -1.16 -19.74 -3.42
C ASP A 155 -0.68 -18.29 -3.24
N PHE A 156 -1.47 -17.31 -3.66
CA PHE A 156 -1.12 -15.90 -3.58
C PHE A 156 -0.88 -15.43 -2.14
N ILE A 157 -1.77 -15.75 -1.20
CA ILE A 157 -1.63 -15.33 0.20
C ILE A 157 -0.46 -16.01 0.92
N SER A 158 -0.07 -17.21 0.46
CA SER A 158 1.07 -17.95 0.97
C SER A 158 2.43 -17.37 0.53
N MET A 159 2.45 -16.59 -0.55
CA MET A 159 3.67 -15.93 -1.02
C MET A 159 4.16 -14.87 -0.02
N PRO A 160 5.48 -14.69 0.13
CA PRO A 160 6.02 -13.58 0.92
C PRO A 160 5.49 -12.23 0.43
N ILE A 161 5.18 -11.34 1.36
CA ILE A 161 4.92 -9.94 1.02
C ILE A 161 6.20 -9.32 0.47
N ALA A 162 6.12 -8.67 -0.69
CA ALA A 162 7.24 -7.99 -1.30
C ALA A 162 7.70 -6.82 -0.41
N SER A 163 9.01 -6.77 -0.16
CA SER A 163 9.68 -5.64 0.44
C SER A 163 10.21 -4.68 -0.64
N GLU A 164 10.60 -3.47 -0.25
CA GLU A 164 11.29 -2.56 -1.17
C GLU A 164 12.62 -3.13 -1.67
N GLU A 165 13.29 -3.98 -0.87
CA GLU A 165 14.51 -4.66 -1.29
C GLU A 165 14.22 -5.66 -2.41
N ASP A 166 13.11 -6.39 -2.34
CA ASP A 166 12.69 -7.32 -3.39
C ASP A 166 12.40 -6.59 -4.70
N VAL A 167 11.70 -5.45 -4.64
CA VAL A 167 11.42 -4.61 -5.81
C VAL A 167 12.72 -4.11 -6.45
N ARG A 168 13.66 -3.59 -5.64
CA ARG A 168 14.98 -3.16 -6.13
C ARG A 168 15.79 -4.31 -6.73
N ALA A 169 15.78 -5.48 -6.09
CA ALA A 169 16.46 -6.67 -6.59
C ALA A 169 15.88 -7.13 -7.93
N ARG A 170 14.56 -7.07 -8.11
CA ARG A 170 13.89 -7.38 -9.37
C ARG A 170 14.23 -6.37 -10.48
N ALA A 171 14.29 -5.08 -10.15
CA ALA A 171 14.67 -4.02 -11.08
C ALA A 171 16.09 -4.23 -11.65
N LEU A 172 17.05 -4.55 -10.78
CA LEU A 172 18.44 -4.81 -11.17
C LEU A 172 18.62 -6.02 -12.10
N ARG A 173 17.67 -6.97 -12.09
CA ARG A 173 17.69 -8.11 -13.02
C ARG A 173 17.25 -7.71 -14.43
N VAL A 174 16.29 -6.78 -14.56
CA VAL A 174 15.88 -6.25 -15.88
C VAL A 174 17.05 -5.53 -16.54
N THR A 175 17.77 -4.68 -15.79
CA THR A 175 18.87 -3.87 -16.33
C THR A 175 20.09 -4.71 -16.75
N LYS A 176 20.28 -5.91 -16.21
CA LYS A 176 21.39 -6.80 -16.60
C LYS A 176 21.10 -7.60 -17.88
N VAL A 177 19.85 -7.70 -18.31
CA VAL A 177 19.44 -8.47 -19.50
C VAL A 177 19.38 -7.59 -20.76
N ASP A 178 19.39 -6.25 -20.62
CA ASP A 178 19.46 -5.30 -21.74
C ASP A 178 20.81 -4.54 -21.79
N PRO A 179 21.91 -5.16 -22.24
CA PRO A 179 23.04 -4.41 -22.77
C PRO A 179 22.70 -4.02 -24.20
N ARG A 180 21.92 -2.95 -24.40
CA ARG A 180 21.74 -2.39 -25.75
C ARG A 180 23.11 -1.91 -26.27
N PRO A 181 23.54 -2.36 -27.47
CA PRO A 181 24.77 -1.92 -28.13
C PRO A 181 24.70 -0.46 -28.63
#